data_AF-A0A6B1B9A4-F1
#
_entry.id   AF-A0A6B1B9A4-F1
#
_cell.length_a   1.000
_cell.length_b   1.000
_cell.length_c   1.000
_cell.angle_alpha   90.00
_cell.angle_beta   90.00
_cell.angle_gamma   90.00
#
_symmetry.space_group_name_H-M   'P 1'
#
loop_
_entity.id
_entity.type
_entity.pdbx_description
1 polymer ?
#
loop_
_entity_poly.entity_id
_entity_poly.type
_entity_poly.pdbx_seq_one_letter_code
_entity_poly.pdbx_strand_id
1 'polypeptide(L)'
;MGAAPVMMTVRSVASPHEGFAQPLVEAGALAVALGHGMAAAGAHVALIDADAWGTRLAQRIAAACRIELSPAQRGLPTLIAARCGLGPDTIREHCWTLPPRRRSSGEVLLAAAPAHEAGAQFSAGWLADRYGQLAALGHRLAVVVPLPGAPAAPYGALEAAASVRVHAVAQRGTAAPGGLRGVLAAFGLNSPPDPVIGLGCADGGDAALLGRIGPASERVLLGARPRRAERIALSTIDAASRRLLAGGLR
;
A
#
# COMPACT_ATOMS: atom_id res chain seq x y z
N MET A 1 -5.17 -21.20 16.96
CA MET A 1 -3.98 -20.34 16.78
C MET A 1 -4.47 -18.97 16.36
N GLY A 2 -4.29 -17.94 17.20
CA GLY A 2 -4.58 -16.57 16.79
C GLY A 2 -3.57 -16.12 15.73
N ALA A 3 -4.02 -15.39 14.72
CA ALA A 3 -3.11 -14.79 13.75
C ALA A 3 -2.12 -13.85 14.48
N ALA A 4 -0.84 -13.90 14.09
CA ALA A 4 0.15 -12.98 14.64
C ALA A 4 -0.26 -11.53 14.33
N PRO A 5 0.03 -10.56 15.22
CA PRO A 5 -0.25 -9.17 14.93
C PRO A 5 0.51 -8.72 13.69
N VAL A 6 -0.17 -8.07 12.75
CA VAL A 6 0.46 -7.56 11.52
C VAL A 6 0.41 -6.04 11.53
N MET A 7 1.57 -5.41 11.69
CA MET A 7 1.80 -4.01 11.40
C MET A 7 2.81 -3.92 10.25
N MET A 8 2.36 -3.37 9.13
CA MET A 8 3.11 -3.32 7.88
C MET A 8 3.34 -1.88 7.45
N THR A 9 4.57 -1.57 7.06
CA THR A 9 4.85 -0.33 6.32
C THR A 9 5.05 -0.64 4.84
N VAL A 10 4.63 0.28 3.98
CA VAL A 10 4.77 0.16 2.52
C VAL A 10 5.50 1.38 1.99
N ARG A 11 6.61 1.18 1.28
CA ARG A 11 7.36 2.25 0.61
C ARG A 11 7.51 1.96 -0.88
N SER A 12 7.60 3.03 -1.65
CA SER A 12 8.03 2.97 -3.04
C SER A 12 9.43 3.54 -3.15
N VAL A 13 10.39 2.75 -3.62
CA VAL A 13 11.80 3.12 -3.67
C VAL A 13 12.18 3.40 -5.12
N ALA A 14 12.87 4.52 -5.35
CA ALA A 14 13.45 4.80 -6.67
C ALA A 14 14.45 3.70 -7.04
N SER A 15 14.43 3.25 -8.30
CA SER A 15 15.36 2.22 -8.75
C SER A 15 16.78 2.81 -8.77
N PRO A 16 17.80 2.11 -8.25
CA PRO A 16 19.19 2.52 -8.42
C PRO A 16 19.68 2.36 -9.87
N HIS A 17 18.91 1.72 -10.74
CA HIS A 17 19.26 1.55 -12.15
C HIS A 17 18.90 2.80 -12.98
N GLU A 18 19.90 3.36 -13.65
CA GLU A 18 19.77 4.48 -14.59
C GLU A 18 18.61 4.28 -15.58
N GLY A 19 17.66 5.21 -15.57
CA GLY A 19 16.55 5.29 -16.51
C GLY A 19 15.14 5.39 -15.91
N PHE A 20 14.96 5.15 -14.60
CA PHE A 20 13.67 5.30 -13.92
C PHE A 20 13.72 6.45 -12.92
N ALA A 21 13.41 7.67 -13.39
CA ALA A 21 13.43 8.88 -12.56
C ALA A 21 12.32 8.91 -11.48
N GLN A 22 11.33 8.02 -11.54
CA GLN A 22 10.21 7.97 -10.60
C GLN A 22 9.78 6.53 -10.29
N PRO A 23 9.26 6.24 -9.09
CA PRO A 23 8.68 4.95 -8.78
C PRO A 23 7.48 4.66 -9.69
N LEU A 24 7.46 3.47 -10.30
CA LEU A 24 6.39 3.06 -11.23
C LEU A 24 5.04 2.80 -10.54
N VAL A 25 5.06 2.59 -9.22
CA VAL A 25 3.88 2.41 -8.38
C VAL A 25 4.02 3.27 -7.15
N GLU A 26 2.92 3.91 -6.77
CA GLU A 26 2.82 4.77 -5.59
C GLU A 26 2.49 3.91 -4.34
N ALA A 27 3.05 4.27 -3.18
CA ALA A 27 3.01 3.45 -1.97
C ALA A 27 1.57 3.26 -1.45
N GLY A 28 0.76 4.32 -1.44
CA GLY A 28 -0.66 4.28 -1.08
C GLY A 28 -1.47 3.36 -1.99
N ALA A 29 -1.28 3.44 -3.31
CA ALA A 29 -1.95 2.54 -4.26
C ALA A 29 -1.60 1.06 -4.00
N LEU A 30 -0.32 0.76 -3.75
CA LEU A 30 0.10 -0.59 -3.38
C LEU A 30 -0.46 -1.03 -2.02
N ALA A 31 -0.46 -0.14 -1.04
CA ALA A 31 -1.00 -0.41 0.30
C ALA A 31 -2.50 -0.73 0.25
N VAL A 32 -3.28 -0.01 -0.56
CA VAL A 32 -4.70 -0.31 -0.84
C VAL A 32 -4.84 -1.71 -1.46
N ALA A 33 -4.02 -2.04 -2.47
CA ALA A 33 -4.06 -3.34 -3.12
C ALA A 33 -3.73 -4.49 -2.15
N LEU A 34 -2.68 -4.32 -1.33
CA LEU A 34 -2.28 -5.28 -0.31
C LEU A 34 -3.37 -5.45 0.74
N GLY A 35 -3.94 -4.34 1.24
CA GLY A 35 -5.03 -4.33 2.20
C GLY A 35 -6.27 -5.06 1.69
N HIS A 36 -6.66 -4.85 0.43
CA HIS A 36 -7.74 -5.62 -0.17
C HIS A 36 -7.41 -7.12 -0.29
N GLY A 37 -6.17 -7.47 -0.64
CA GLY A 37 -5.71 -8.87 -0.67
C GLY A 37 -5.78 -9.52 0.71
N MET A 38 -5.42 -8.78 1.77
CA MET A 38 -5.51 -9.21 3.16
C MET A 38 -6.98 -9.38 3.60
N ALA A 39 -7.84 -8.41 3.27
CA ALA A 39 -9.27 -8.50 3.55
C ALA A 39 -9.95 -9.67 2.83
N ALA A 40 -9.55 -9.95 1.59
CA ALA A 40 -9.99 -11.12 0.84
C ALA A 40 -9.58 -12.44 1.50
N ALA A 41 -8.51 -12.45 2.30
CA ALA A 41 -8.09 -13.57 3.13
C ALA A 41 -8.80 -13.63 4.50
N GLY A 42 -9.73 -12.70 4.78
CA GLY A 42 -10.55 -12.67 5.98
C GLY A 42 -10.08 -11.71 7.07
N ALA A 43 -9.00 -10.95 6.86
CA ALA A 43 -8.52 -9.99 7.84
C ALA A 43 -9.34 -8.68 7.85
N HIS A 44 -9.52 -8.06 9.01
CA HIS A 44 -9.92 -6.66 9.07
C HIS A 44 -8.67 -5.79 9.02
N VAL A 45 -8.66 -4.80 8.13
CA VAL A 45 -7.46 -4.03 7.80
C VAL A 45 -7.68 -2.56 8.14
N ALA A 46 -6.75 -1.96 8.89
CA ALA A 46 -6.64 -0.52 9.08
C ALA A 46 -5.52 0.02 8.18
N LEU A 47 -5.91 0.70 7.10
CA LEU A 47 -5.01 1.42 6.22
C LEU A 47 -4.85 2.86 6.74
N ILE A 48 -3.72 3.15 7.36
CA ILE A 48 -3.42 4.46 7.95
C ILE A 48 -2.51 5.22 6.99
N ASP A 49 -3.10 6.12 6.20
CA ASP A 49 -2.34 6.95 5.28
C ASP A 49 -1.61 8.03 6.07
N ALA A 50 -0.31 7.82 6.30
CA ALA A 50 0.55 8.78 6.99
C ALA A 50 1.21 9.76 6.02
N ASP A 51 1.11 9.52 4.72
CA ASP A 51 1.77 10.29 3.67
C ASP A 51 0.78 11.09 2.82
N ALA A 52 0.78 12.42 2.96
CA ALA A 52 -0.03 13.29 2.11
C ALA A 52 0.73 13.99 0.98
N TRP A 53 1.96 13.57 0.65
CA TRP A 53 2.68 14.15 -0.50
C TRP A 53 2.04 13.84 -1.87
N GLY A 54 0.92 13.09 -1.89
CA GLY A 54 0.04 12.89 -3.05
C GLY A 54 -1.39 13.43 -2.88
N THR A 55 -1.62 14.30 -1.88
CA THR A 55 -2.83 15.06 -1.46
C THR A 55 -4.22 14.41 -1.46
N ARG A 56 -4.40 13.19 -1.97
CA ARG A 56 -5.71 12.76 -2.46
C ARG A 56 -5.91 11.25 -2.45
N LEU A 57 -5.27 10.45 -1.58
CA LEU A 57 -5.48 8.98 -1.63
C LEU A 57 -6.98 8.61 -1.60
N ALA A 58 -7.74 9.18 -0.67
CA ALA A 58 -9.20 9.04 -0.63
C ALA A 58 -9.88 9.50 -1.94
N GLN A 59 -9.50 10.66 -2.49
CA GLN A 59 -10.11 11.17 -3.74
C GLN A 59 -9.69 10.35 -4.97
N ARG A 60 -8.47 9.80 -4.98
CA ARG A 60 -7.94 8.90 -6.01
C ARG A 60 -8.68 7.58 -5.99
N ILE A 61 -8.95 7.02 -4.80
CA ILE A 61 -9.80 5.84 -4.63
C ILE A 61 -11.22 6.15 -5.12
N ALA A 62 -11.81 7.28 -4.70
CA ALA A 62 -13.12 7.72 -5.14
C ALA A 62 -13.20 7.81 -6.68
N ALA A 63 -12.23 8.45 -7.32
CA ALA A 63 -12.15 8.59 -8.78
C ALA A 63 -11.85 7.26 -9.50
N ALA A 64 -11.03 6.40 -8.92
CA ALA A 64 -10.67 5.09 -9.47
C ALA A 64 -11.88 4.15 -9.46
N CYS A 65 -12.56 4.07 -8.32
CA CYS A 65 -13.70 3.19 -8.05
C CYS A 65 -15.05 3.78 -8.50
N ARG A 66 -15.11 5.08 -8.83
CA ARG A 66 -16.34 5.81 -9.13
C ARG A 66 -17.35 5.71 -7.98
N ILE A 67 -16.87 5.94 -6.77
CA ILE A 67 -17.66 5.94 -5.54
C ILE A 67 -17.60 7.33 -4.91
N GLU A 68 -18.64 7.69 -4.19
CA GLU A 68 -18.61 8.83 -3.30
C GLU A 68 -18.13 8.37 -1.92
N LEU A 69 -17.00 8.93 -1.47
CA LEU A 69 -16.62 8.86 -0.07
C LEU A 69 -17.26 10.07 0.64
N SER A 70 -17.90 9.84 1.78
CA SER A 70 -18.59 10.91 2.51
C SER A 70 -17.66 12.11 2.78
N PRO A 71 -18.16 13.36 2.72
CA PRO A 71 -17.30 14.53 2.56
C PRO A 71 -16.54 14.90 3.83
N ALA A 72 -15.27 15.28 3.66
CA ALA A 72 -14.35 16.04 4.54
C ALA A 72 -14.10 15.60 6.01
N GLN A 73 -14.96 14.78 6.64
CA GLN A 73 -15.00 14.63 8.09
C GLN A 73 -14.76 13.21 8.61
N ARG A 74 -14.25 12.30 7.78
CA ARG A 74 -13.75 11.00 8.22
C ARG A 74 -12.27 10.91 7.85
N GLY A 75 -11.48 10.15 8.59
CA GLY A 75 -10.04 10.03 8.43
C GLY A 75 -9.25 10.58 9.60
N LEU A 76 -7.94 10.64 9.42
CA LEU A 76 -6.99 11.06 10.44
C LEU A 76 -7.22 12.51 10.94
N PRO A 77 -7.60 13.50 10.11
CA PRO A 77 -7.93 14.83 10.58
C PRO A 77 -9.03 14.85 11.66
N THR A 78 -10.06 14.00 11.51
CA THR A 78 -11.19 13.95 12.45
C THR A 78 -10.78 13.31 13.76
N LEU A 79 -10.00 12.22 13.72
CA LEU A 79 -9.45 11.58 14.91
C LEU A 79 -8.59 12.56 15.71
N ILE A 80 -7.75 13.32 15.00
CA ILE A 80 -6.90 14.38 15.58
C ILE A 80 -7.77 15.46 16.22
N ALA A 81 -8.75 15.99 15.49
CA ALA A 81 -9.61 17.08 15.95
C ALA A 81 -10.43 16.66 17.19
N ALA A 82 -10.94 15.44 17.20
CA ALA A 82 -11.69 14.85 18.32
C ALA A 82 -10.77 14.37 19.46
N ARG A 83 -9.44 14.39 19.27
CA ARG A 83 -8.43 13.90 20.22
C ARG A 83 -8.66 12.44 20.64
N CYS A 84 -9.21 11.64 19.74
CA CYS A 84 -9.52 10.25 20.02
C CYS A 84 -8.27 9.38 20.12
N GLY A 85 -8.38 8.28 20.87
CA GLY A 85 -7.37 7.21 20.87
C GLY A 85 -7.46 6.34 19.61
N LEU A 86 -6.44 5.52 19.37
CA LEU A 86 -6.43 4.53 18.30
C LEU A 86 -6.98 3.20 18.83
N GLY A 87 -8.29 3.01 18.72
CA GLY A 87 -9.00 1.75 19.04
C GLY A 87 -9.77 1.22 17.83
N PRO A 88 -10.02 -0.10 17.69
CA PRO A 88 -10.71 -0.66 16.52
C PRO A 88 -12.10 -0.04 16.27
N ASP A 89 -12.87 0.17 17.33
CA ASP A 89 -14.22 0.75 17.22
C ASP A 89 -14.14 2.23 16.81
N THR A 90 -13.22 2.99 17.41
CA THR A 90 -12.95 4.38 17.03
C THR A 90 -12.48 4.50 15.58
N ILE A 91 -11.60 3.59 15.12
CA ILE A 91 -11.18 3.54 13.73
C ILE A 91 -12.38 3.30 12.82
N ARG A 92 -13.26 2.34 13.13
CA ARG A 92 -14.48 2.08 12.34
C ARG A 92 -15.41 3.29 12.27
N GLU A 93 -15.59 3.99 13.38
CA GLU A 93 -16.46 5.16 13.46
C GLU A 93 -15.93 6.34 12.63
N HIS A 94 -14.61 6.57 12.69
CA HIS A 94 -13.99 7.75 12.11
C HIS A 94 -13.33 7.51 10.75
N CYS A 95 -13.26 6.29 10.23
CA CYS A 95 -12.63 5.98 8.94
C CYS A 95 -13.65 5.70 7.84
N TRP A 96 -13.18 5.62 6.60
CA TRP A 96 -14.00 5.12 5.49
C TRP A 96 -13.84 3.62 5.34
N THR A 97 -14.94 2.90 5.20
CA THR A 97 -14.91 1.52 4.73
C THR A 97 -14.78 1.52 3.22
N LEU A 98 -13.70 0.95 2.70
CA LEU A 98 -13.49 0.81 1.26
C LEU A 98 -14.34 -0.35 0.72
N PRO A 99 -14.90 -0.23 -0.49
CA PRO A 99 -15.70 -1.29 -1.08
C PRO A 99 -14.84 -2.53 -1.31
N PRO A 100 -15.35 -3.74 -1.03
CA PRO A 100 -14.60 -4.96 -1.23
C PRO A 100 -14.39 -5.23 -2.72
N ARG A 101 -13.18 -5.67 -3.10
CA ARG A 101 -12.88 -6.03 -4.51
C ARG A 101 -13.48 -7.37 -4.92
N ARG A 102 -13.72 -8.25 -3.95
CA ARG A 102 -14.29 -9.60 -4.10
C ARG A 102 -15.12 -9.90 -2.86
N ARG A 103 -15.96 -10.94 -2.90
CA ARG A 103 -16.65 -11.40 -1.69
C ARG A 103 -15.61 -11.78 -0.62
N SER A 104 -15.67 -11.11 0.51
CA SER A 104 -14.78 -11.32 1.66
C SER A 104 -15.55 -11.08 2.96
N SER A 105 -15.14 -11.73 4.04
CA SER A 105 -15.59 -11.42 5.40
C SER A 105 -14.78 -10.29 6.04
N GLY A 106 -13.57 -10.03 5.52
CA GLY A 106 -12.72 -8.93 5.93
C GLY A 106 -13.12 -7.60 5.30
N GLU A 107 -12.71 -6.51 5.95
CA GLU A 107 -12.97 -5.13 5.52
C GLU A 107 -11.66 -4.32 5.47
N VAL A 108 -11.65 -3.24 4.70
CA VAL A 108 -10.54 -2.29 4.67
C VAL A 108 -11.05 -0.94 5.13
N LEU A 109 -10.49 -0.43 6.23
CA LEU A 109 -10.79 0.86 6.82
C LEU A 109 -9.66 1.83 6.47
N LEU A 110 -9.99 2.95 5.84
CA LEU A 110 -9.03 3.98 5.46
C LEU A 110 -9.09 5.15 6.45
N ALA A 111 -7.97 5.40 7.14
CA ALA A 111 -7.72 6.64 7.86
C ALA A 111 -6.82 7.53 6.98
N ALA A 112 -7.41 8.36 6.12
CA ALA A 112 -6.61 9.21 5.22
C ALA A 112 -6.01 10.43 5.95
N ALA A 113 -4.81 10.84 5.56
CA ALA A 113 -4.16 12.08 6.02
C ALA A 113 -4.80 13.35 5.41
N PRO A 114 -4.56 14.54 6.00
CA PRO A 114 -4.98 15.82 5.43
C PRO A 114 -4.34 16.09 4.06
N ALA A 115 -5.03 16.79 3.16
CA ALA A 115 -4.57 17.05 1.79
C ALA A 115 -3.43 18.10 1.64
N HIS A 116 -2.68 18.42 2.71
CA HIS A 116 -1.60 19.42 2.65
C HIS A 116 -0.36 18.94 3.40
N GLU A 117 0.81 19.38 2.94
CA GLU A 117 2.12 18.90 3.43
C GLU A 117 2.32 19.11 4.94
N ALA A 118 2.03 20.31 5.47
CA ALA A 118 2.19 20.58 6.90
C ALA A 118 1.28 19.68 7.77
N GLY A 119 0.09 19.34 7.26
CA GLY A 119 -0.82 18.40 7.90
C GLY A 119 -0.36 16.96 7.83
N ALA A 120 0.34 16.58 6.76
CA ALA A 120 0.98 15.26 6.64
C ALA A 120 2.05 15.10 7.72
N GLN A 121 2.94 16.09 7.85
CA GLN A 121 3.99 16.09 8.87
C GLN A 121 3.40 16.06 10.28
N PHE A 122 2.38 16.87 10.54
CA PHE A 122 1.66 16.86 11.81
C PHE A 122 1.00 15.52 12.11
N SER A 123 0.36 14.90 11.10
CA SER A 123 -0.26 13.58 11.21
C SER A 123 0.76 12.49 11.51
N ALA A 124 1.92 12.52 10.86
CA ALA A 124 3.01 11.60 11.10
C ALA A 124 3.54 11.73 12.54
N GLY A 125 3.75 12.95 13.03
CA GLY A 125 4.12 13.21 14.43
C GLY A 125 3.08 12.70 15.42
N TRP A 126 1.80 13.00 15.18
CA TRP A 126 0.69 12.55 16.03
C TRP A 126 0.58 11.01 16.09
N LEU A 127 0.85 10.31 14.99
CA LEU A 127 0.91 8.85 14.91
C LEU A 127 2.13 8.30 15.65
N ALA A 128 3.29 8.95 15.51
CA ALA A 128 4.51 8.57 16.23
C ALA A 128 4.31 8.67 17.75
N ASP A 129 3.67 9.73 18.24
CA ASP A 129 3.33 9.89 19.67
C ASP A 129 2.39 8.78 20.18
N ARG A 130 1.61 8.17 19.28
CA ARG A 130 0.66 7.09 19.57
C ARG A 130 1.15 5.71 19.12
N TYR A 131 2.46 5.55 18.87
CA TYR A 131 3.01 4.31 18.34
C TYR A 131 2.56 3.08 19.15
N GLY A 132 2.51 3.16 20.48
CA GLY A 132 2.09 2.03 21.33
C GLY A 132 0.64 1.61 21.10
N GLN A 133 -0.26 2.56 20.85
CA GLN A 133 -1.65 2.28 20.50
C GLN A 133 -1.75 1.70 19.09
N LEU A 134 -0.99 2.25 18.14
CA LEU A 134 -0.95 1.76 16.76
C LEU A 134 -0.40 0.34 16.68
N ALA A 135 0.66 0.03 17.42
CA ALA A 135 1.22 -1.32 17.52
C ALA A 135 0.20 -2.29 18.15
N ALA A 136 -0.51 -1.85 19.20
CA ALA A 136 -1.55 -2.66 19.84
C ALA A 136 -2.74 -2.97 18.90
N LEU A 137 -3.04 -2.08 17.94
CA LEU A 137 -4.06 -2.36 16.92
C LEU A 137 -3.71 -3.60 16.09
N GLY A 138 -2.42 -3.88 15.84
CA GLY A 138 -1.94 -5.04 15.08
C GLY A 138 -2.53 -6.38 15.55
N HIS A 139 -2.83 -6.52 16.84
CA HIS A 139 -3.43 -7.73 17.42
C HIS A 139 -4.91 -7.93 17.07
N ARG A 140 -5.59 -6.87 16.63
CA ARG A 140 -7.04 -6.87 16.37
C ARG A 140 -7.35 -6.56 14.89
N LEU A 141 -6.51 -5.77 14.24
CA LEU A 141 -6.60 -5.36 12.85
C LEU A 141 -5.21 -5.51 12.22
N ALA A 142 -5.14 -5.96 10.97
CA ALA A 142 -3.92 -5.81 10.20
C ALA A 142 -3.72 -4.31 9.89
N VAL A 143 -2.61 -3.73 10.35
CA VAL A 143 -2.31 -2.31 10.14
C VAL A 143 -1.39 -2.18 8.93
N VAL A 144 -1.75 -1.30 8.00
CA VAL A 144 -0.96 -1.00 6.81
C VAL A 144 -0.72 0.50 6.74
N VAL A 145 0.55 0.91 6.71
CA VAL A 145 0.96 2.32 6.71
C VAL A 145 1.81 2.58 5.46
N PRO A 146 1.26 3.18 4.39
CA PRO A 146 2.09 3.73 3.34
C PRO A 146 2.94 4.89 3.89
N LEU A 147 4.22 4.88 3.54
CA LEU A 147 5.20 5.89 3.93
C LEU A 147 5.75 6.59 2.67
N PRO A 148 6.13 7.88 2.77
CA PRO A 148 6.77 8.58 1.66
C PRO A 148 8.11 7.95 1.32
N GLY A 149 8.58 8.22 0.10
CA GLY A 149 9.79 7.60 -0.49
C GLY A 149 10.98 7.45 0.47
N ALA A 150 11.86 8.45 0.54
CA ALA A 150 13.05 8.35 1.39
C ALA A 150 12.69 8.32 2.89
N PRO A 151 13.44 7.60 3.74
CA PRO A 151 13.27 7.66 5.18
C PRO A 151 13.40 9.09 5.69
N ALA A 152 12.44 9.54 6.49
CA ALA A 152 12.45 10.85 7.13
C ALA A 152 12.12 10.71 8.62
N ALA A 153 12.62 11.66 9.42
CA ALA A 153 12.59 11.63 10.87
C ALA A 153 11.22 11.33 11.53
N PRO A 154 10.04 11.76 11.02
CA PRO A 154 8.78 11.41 11.69
C PRO A 154 8.35 9.95 11.49
N TYR A 155 8.93 9.22 10.53
CA TYR A 155 8.53 7.84 10.21
C TYR A 155 9.46 6.78 10.80
N GLY A 156 10.60 7.17 11.39
CA GLY A 156 11.58 6.22 11.92
C GLY A 156 11.00 5.30 13.00
N ALA A 157 10.20 5.85 13.92
CA ALA A 157 9.55 5.06 14.97
C ALA A 157 8.47 4.11 14.41
N LEU A 158 7.69 4.57 13.42
CA LEU A 158 6.67 3.75 12.76
C LEU A 158 7.28 2.59 11.96
N GLU A 159 8.41 2.86 11.28
CA GLU A 159 9.14 1.87 10.51
C GLU A 159 9.87 0.86 11.39
N ALA A 160 10.42 1.30 12.53
CA ALA A 160 11.03 0.40 13.52
C ALA A 160 9.99 -0.50 14.22
N ALA A 161 8.76 -0.01 14.42
CA ALA A 161 7.68 -0.78 15.04
C ALA A 161 7.01 -1.78 14.07
N ALA A 162 7.25 -1.65 12.76
CA ALA A 162 6.62 -2.49 11.77
C ALA A 162 7.14 -3.93 11.86
N SER A 163 6.22 -4.88 12.08
CA SER A 163 6.51 -6.32 11.95
C SER A 163 6.91 -6.72 10.54
N VAL A 164 6.52 -5.93 9.53
CA VAL A 164 6.74 -6.22 8.12
C VAL A 164 7.04 -4.91 7.39
N ARG A 165 8.14 -4.85 6.64
CA ARG A 165 8.49 -3.68 5.81
C ARG A 165 8.46 -4.06 4.34
N VAL A 166 7.46 -3.58 3.61
CA VAL A 166 7.29 -3.86 2.18
C VAL A 166 7.85 -2.72 1.35
N HIS A 167 8.66 -3.06 0.35
CA HIS A 167 9.25 -2.12 -0.59
C HIS A 167 8.88 -2.49 -2.02
N ALA A 168 8.36 -1.53 -2.77
CA ALA A 168 8.19 -1.64 -4.20
C ALA A 168 9.41 -1.05 -4.91
N VAL A 169 10.08 -1.87 -5.71
CA VAL A 169 11.28 -1.46 -6.48
C VAL A 169 11.03 -1.72 -7.96
N ALA A 170 11.18 -0.70 -8.78
CA ALA A 170 11.18 -0.87 -10.23
C ALA A 170 12.47 -1.60 -10.68
N GLN A 171 12.30 -2.68 -11.43
CA GLN A 171 13.37 -3.49 -11.99
C GLN A 171 13.19 -3.58 -13.51
N ARG A 172 14.28 -3.77 -14.26
CA ARG A 172 14.16 -4.12 -15.68
C ARG A 172 13.52 -5.50 -15.78
N GLY A 173 12.48 -5.63 -16.61
CA GLY A 173 11.92 -6.93 -16.91
C GLY A 173 12.94 -7.81 -17.62
N THR A 174 12.78 -9.12 -17.47
CA THR A 174 13.60 -10.12 -18.16
C THR A 174 12.88 -10.71 -19.38
N ALA A 175 11.62 -10.35 -19.59
CA ALA A 175 10.84 -10.78 -20.74
C ALA A 175 11.16 -9.94 -21.97
N ALA A 176 11.22 -10.58 -23.14
CA ALA A 176 11.34 -9.87 -24.41
C ALA A 176 10.18 -8.87 -24.57
N PRO A 177 10.41 -7.69 -25.19
CA PRO A 177 9.36 -6.71 -25.39
C PRO A 177 8.17 -7.32 -26.15
N GLY A 178 6.95 -7.12 -25.64
CA GLY A 178 5.74 -7.63 -26.29
C GLY A 178 5.18 -6.69 -27.36
N GLY A 179 4.26 -7.20 -28.19
CA GLY A 179 3.48 -6.39 -29.13
C GLY A 179 4.34 -5.65 -30.16
N LEU A 180 4.02 -4.38 -30.42
CA LEU A 180 4.74 -3.55 -31.39
C LEU A 180 6.24 -3.42 -31.04
N ARG A 181 6.62 -3.45 -29.76
CA ARG A 181 8.03 -3.41 -29.36
C ARG A 181 8.78 -4.69 -29.73
N GLY A 182 8.10 -5.84 -29.67
CA GLY A 182 8.65 -7.10 -30.16
C GLY A 182 8.84 -7.09 -31.69
N VAL A 183 7.90 -6.48 -32.41
CA VAL A 183 8.02 -6.25 -33.87
C VAL A 183 9.21 -5.32 -34.17
N LEU A 184 9.32 -4.19 -33.47
CA LEU A 184 10.43 -3.24 -33.63
C LEU A 184 11.79 -3.88 -33.30
N ALA A 185 11.86 -4.70 -32.26
CA ALA A 185 13.07 -5.47 -31.92
C ALA A 185 13.47 -6.45 -33.04
N ALA A 186 12.51 -7.07 -33.74
CA ALA A 186 12.79 -7.91 -34.90
C ALA A 186 13.34 -7.13 -36.11
N PHE A 187 13.10 -5.82 -36.19
CA PHE A 187 13.70 -4.91 -37.17
C PHE A 187 15.02 -4.26 -36.68
N GLY A 188 15.62 -4.76 -35.60
CA GLY A 188 16.88 -4.24 -35.05
C GLY A 188 16.73 -2.95 -34.24
N LEU A 189 15.49 -2.50 -33.98
CA LEU A 189 15.22 -1.35 -33.12
C LEU A 189 15.12 -1.83 -31.66
N ASN A 190 16.27 -1.79 -30.98
CA ASN A 190 16.39 -2.21 -29.58
C ASN A 190 15.50 -1.36 -28.67
N SER A 191 14.40 -1.95 -28.20
CA SER A 191 13.61 -1.40 -27.10
C SER A 191 14.01 -2.07 -25.79
N PRO A 192 14.24 -1.33 -24.69
CA PRO A 192 14.49 -1.95 -23.40
C PRO A 192 13.30 -2.82 -22.99
N PRO A 193 13.53 -3.93 -22.26
CA PRO A 193 12.46 -4.79 -21.78
C PRO A 193 11.49 -4.00 -20.89
N ASP A 194 10.22 -4.41 -20.89
CA ASP A 194 9.19 -3.74 -20.09
C ASP A 194 9.57 -3.79 -18.61
N PRO A 195 9.45 -2.67 -17.87
CA PRO A 195 9.79 -2.68 -16.47
C PRO A 195 8.83 -3.59 -15.69
N VAL A 196 9.39 -4.28 -14.70
CA VAL A 196 8.66 -5.13 -13.76
C VAL A 196 8.88 -4.54 -12.38
N ILE A 197 7.86 -4.60 -11.53
CA ILE A 197 8.01 -4.13 -10.15
C ILE A 197 8.25 -5.34 -9.25
N GLY A 198 9.40 -5.34 -8.58
CA GLY A 198 9.70 -6.27 -7.51
C GLY A 198 9.02 -5.80 -6.22
N LEU A 199 8.24 -6.68 -5.62
CA LEU A 199 7.72 -6.50 -4.27
C LEU A 199 8.65 -7.22 -3.32
N GLY A 200 9.46 -6.46 -2.60
CA GLY A 200 10.35 -6.97 -1.55
C GLY A 200 9.72 -6.83 -0.18
N CYS A 201 10.13 -7.70 0.73
CA CYS A 201 9.94 -7.54 2.16
C CYS A 201 11.29 -7.54 2.85
N ALA A 202 11.54 -6.60 3.74
CA ALA A 202 12.70 -6.61 4.63
C ALA A 202 12.23 -7.05 6.02
N ASP A 203 12.71 -8.21 6.48
CA ASP A 203 12.53 -8.65 7.86
C ASP A 203 13.92 -8.90 8.48
N GLY A 204 14.19 -8.30 9.63
CA GLY A 204 15.47 -8.48 10.35
C GLY A 204 16.78 -8.13 9.61
N GLY A 205 16.74 -7.60 8.38
CA GLY A 205 17.93 -7.29 7.57
C GLY A 205 18.04 -8.13 6.28
N ASP A 206 17.26 -9.21 6.15
CA ASP A 206 17.19 -10.02 4.94
C ASP A 206 16.01 -9.57 4.05
N ALA A 207 16.31 -9.27 2.79
CA ALA A 207 15.32 -8.86 1.81
C ALA A 207 14.79 -10.08 1.04
N ALA A 208 13.55 -10.49 1.33
CA ALA A 208 12.86 -11.55 0.61
C ALA A 208 12.00 -10.98 -0.53
N LEU A 209 12.09 -11.56 -1.73
CA LEU A 209 11.20 -11.22 -2.83
C LEU A 209 9.82 -11.88 -2.61
N LEU A 210 8.79 -11.07 -2.39
CA LEU A 210 7.40 -11.53 -2.27
C LEU A 210 6.81 -11.91 -3.62
N GLY A 211 7.19 -11.17 -4.66
CA GLY A 211 6.72 -11.43 -6.01
C GLY A 211 7.14 -10.34 -7.00
N ARG A 212 6.86 -10.61 -8.28
CA ARG A 212 7.05 -9.68 -9.39
C ARG A 212 5.68 -9.34 -9.96
N ILE A 213 5.37 -8.05 -10.03
CA ILE A 213 4.13 -7.58 -10.64
C ILE A 213 4.45 -6.95 -11.99
N GLY A 214 3.68 -7.37 -13.01
CA GLY A 214 3.68 -6.74 -14.32
C GLY A 214 3.01 -5.36 -14.28
N PRO A 215 2.86 -4.70 -15.44
CA PRO A 215 2.23 -3.38 -15.51
C PRO A 215 0.78 -3.46 -14.99
N ALA A 216 0.50 -2.73 -13.92
CA ALA A 216 -0.85 -2.55 -13.39
C ALA A 216 -1.14 -1.05 -13.34
N SER A 217 -2.31 -0.64 -13.83
CA SER A 217 -2.70 0.76 -13.66
C SER A 217 -2.94 1.06 -12.18
N GLU A 218 -2.53 2.26 -11.77
CA GLU A 218 -2.80 2.80 -10.44
C GLU A 218 -4.28 2.69 -10.06
N ARG A 219 -5.20 3.00 -10.98
CA ARG A 219 -6.64 2.85 -10.78
C ARG A 219 -7.01 1.45 -10.31
N VAL A 220 -6.41 0.42 -10.88
CA VAL A 220 -6.68 -0.97 -10.52
C VAL A 220 -6.05 -1.34 -9.18
N LEU A 221 -4.89 -0.79 -8.83
CA LEU A 221 -4.33 -0.97 -7.49
C LEU A 221 -5.21 -0.32 -6.41
N LEU A 222 -5.81 0.84 -6.73
CA LEU A 222 -6.74 1.57 -5.88
C LEU A 222 -8.15 0.95 -5.78
N GLY A 223 -8.39 -0.22 -6.39
CA GLY A 223 -9.64 -0.95 -6.26
C GLY A 223 -10.57 -0.94 -7.49
N ALA A 224 -10.23 -0.21 -8.56
CA ALA A 224 -11.04 -0.24 -9.78
C ALA A 224 -11.13 -1.65 -10.40
N ARG A 225 -12.16 -1.85 -11.23
CA ARG A 225 -12.39 -3.11 -11.93
C ARG A 225 -11.20 -3.43 -12.87
N PRO A 226 -10.52 -4.58 -12.70
CA PRO A 226 -9.35 -4.92 -13.51
C PRO A 226 -9.71 -5.40 -14.91
N ARG A 227 -8.86 -5.06 -15.89
CA ARG A 227 -8.84 -5.70 -17.21
C ARG A 227 -8.15 -7.07 -17.13
N ARG A 228 -8.30 -7.90 -18.16
CA ARG A 228 -7.72 -9.25 -18.20
C ARG A 228 -6.21 -9.26 -17.93
N ALA A 229 -5.46 -8.34 -18.54
CA ALA A 229 -4.01 -8.22 -18.36
C ALA A 229 -3.60 -7.88 -16.91
N GLU A 230 -4.40 -7.08 -16.21
CA GLU A 230 -4.09 -6.60 -14.87
C GLU A 230 -4.44 -7.62 -13.77
N ARG A 231 -5.24 -8.65 -14.09
CA ARG A 231 -5.60 -9.72 -13.14
C ARG A 231 -4.38 -10.51 -12.68
N ILE A 232 -3.38 -10.67 -13.53
CA ILE A 232 -2.14 -11.38 -13.19
C ILE A 232 -1.40 -10.61 -12.09
N ALA A 233 -1.19 -9.30 -12.27
CA ALA A 233 -0.54 -8.47 -11.27
C ALA A 233 -1.28 -8.51 -9.92
N LEU A 234 -2.62 -8.43 -9.94
CA LEU A 234 -3.42 -8.55 -8.73
C LEU A 234 -3.33 -9.92 -8.07
N SER A 235 -3.25 -11.01 -8.85
CA SER A 235 -3.10 -12.35 -8.28
C SER A 235 -1.78 -12.52 -7.54
N THR A 236 -0.70 -11.88 -8.03
CA THR A 236 0.59 -11.84 -7.33
C THR A 236 0.47 -11.06 -6.02
N ILE A 237 -0.22 -9.91 -6.03
CA ILE A 237 -0.47 -9.11 -4.82
C ILE A 237 -1.31 -9.91 -3.82
N ASP A 238 -2.38 -10.56 -4.26
CA ASP A 238 -3.24 -11.41 -3.41
C ASP A 238 -2.42 -12.55 -2.76
N ALA A 239 -1.51 -13.17 -3.51
CA ALA A 239 -0.61 -14.20 -3.00
C ALA A 239 0.38 -13.64 -1.97
N ALA A 240 0.97 -12.47 -2.25
CA ALA A 240 1.84 -11.78 -1.30
C ALA A 240 1.09 -11.42 -0.01
N SER A 241 -0.10 -10.82 -0.09
CA SER A 241 -0.93 -10.48 1.07
C SER A 241 -1.21 -11.68 1.98
N ARG A 242 -1.52 -12.85 1.40
CA ARG A 242 -1.73 -14.09 2.17
C ARG A 242 -0.47 -14.54 2.90
N ARG A 243 0.69 -14.48 2.24
CA ARG A 243 1.98 -14.84 2.85
C ARG A 243 2.34 -13.92 4.01
N LEU A 244 2.13 -12.61 3.81
CA LEU A 244 2.38 -11.59 4.84
C LEU A 244 1.48 -11.80 6.07
N LEU A 245 0.20 -12.10 5.88
CA LEU A 245 -0.71 -12.42 6.99
C LEU A 245 -0.35 -13.70 7.74
N ALA A 246 0.18 -14.70 7.04
CA ALA A 246 0.55 -15.98 7.64
C ALA A 246 1.87 -15.93 8.42
N GLY A 247 2.58 -14.78 8.43
CA GLY A 247 3.96 -14.70 8.95
C GLY A 247 4.95 -15.54 8.12
N GLY A 248 4.57 -15.91 6.89
CA GLY A 248 5.33 -16.79 6.01
C GLY A 248 6.37 -16.02 5.19
N LEU A 249 7.36 -15.46 5.88
CA LEU A 249 8.54 -14.81 5.27
C LEU A 249 9.83 -15.60 5.55
N ARG A 250 9.71 -16.92 5.69
CA ARG A 250 10.85 -17.84 5.70
C ARG A 250 11.25 -18.21 4.28
#